data_AF-A0A957Z8B5-F1
#
_entry.id   AF-A0A957Z8B5-F1
#
_cell.length_a   1.000
_cell.length_b   1.000
_cell.length_c   1.000
_cell.angle_alpha   90.00
_cell.angle_beta   90.00
_cell.angle_gamma   90.00
#
_symmetry.space_group_name_H-M   'P 1'
#
loop_
_entity.id
_entity.type
_entity.pdbx_description
1 polymer ?
#
loop_
_entity_poly.entity_id
_entity_poly.type
_entity_poly.pdbx_seq_one_letter_code
_entity_poly.pdbx_strand_id
1 'polypeptide(L)' 'MGVNVFLGTNKGLVIARSDDARQTWEVDPLQFKGWSVTAATRDQQGRYYLGATSYVYGTVVLVSDDLKDWRQLENNPKYE' A
#
# COMPACT_ATOMS: atom_id res chain seq x y z
N MET A 1 -17.20 -10.81 -7.25
CA MET A 1 -15.81 -10.52 -6.85
C MET A 1 -15.74 -9.14 -6.21
N GLY A 2 -15.38 -9.12 -4.93
CA GLY A 2 -15.08 -7.91 -4.18
C GLY A 2 -13.87 -7.16 -4.73
N VAL A 3 -13.71 -5.90 -4.29
CA VAL A 3 -12.63 -5.01 -4.68
C VAL A 3 -11.89 -4.50 -3.46
N ASN A 4 -10.59 -4.24 -3.62
CA ASN A 4 -9.77 -3.59 -2.62
C ASN A 4 -9.59 -2.11 -2.99
N VAL A 5 -9.80 -1.22 -2.03
CA VAL A 5 -9.54 0.20 -2.16
C VAL A 5 -8.38 0.57 -1.25
N PHE A 6 -7.34 1.15 -1.84
CA PHE A 6 -6.16 1.63 -1.14
C PHE A 6 -6.32 3.09 -0.78
N LEU A 7 -6.25 3.39 0.51
CA LEU A 7 -6.39 4.73 1.07
C LEU A 7 -5.01 5.18 1.58
N GLY A 8 -4.21 5.71 0.66
CA GLY A 8 -2.92 6.31 0.99
C GLY A 8 -3.11 7.68 1.66
N THR A 9 -2.45 7.90 2.79
CA THR A 9 -2.52 9.15 3.55
C THR A 9 -1.13 9.63 3.91
N ASN A 10 -1.00 10.86 4.44
CA ASN A 10 0.23 11.34 5.04
C ASN A 10 0.58 10.67 6.39
N LYS A 11 -0.23 9.71 6.86
CA LYS A 11 -0.04 8.97 8.12
C LYS A 11 0.11 7.45 7.94
N GLY A 12 -0.10 6.92 6.74
CA GLY A 12 0.04 5.50 6.42
C GLY A 12 -0.95 5.05 5.35
N LEU A 13 -1.19 3.74 5.30
CA LEU A 13 -2.13 3.08 4.40
C LEU A 13 -3.27 2.42 5.16
N VAL A 14 -4.49 2.60 4.69
CA VAL A 14 -5.64 1.76 5.05
C VAL A 14 -6.12 1.03 3.80
N ILE A 15 -6.51 -0.24 3.95
CA ILE A 15 -7.10 -1.03 2.87
C ILE A 15 -8.55 -1.32 3.25
N ALA A 16 -9.50 -0.91 2.43
CA ALA A 16 -10.90 -1.28 2.57
C ALA A 16 -11.23 -2.40 1.57
N ARG A 17 -11.84 -3.48 2.06
CA ARG A 17 -12.20 -4.66 1.26
C ARG A 17 -13.70 -4.77 1.17
N SER A 18 -14.22 -4.80 -0.06
CA SER A 18 -15.66 -4.92 -0.28
C SER A 18 -16.10 -6.37 -0.28
N ASP A 19 -17.36 -6.61 0.09
CA ASP A 19 -18.07 -7.80 -0.37
C ASP A 19 -18.28 -7.78 -1.90
N ASP A 20 -18.83 -8.86 -2.44
CA ASP A 20 -19.08 -9.01 -3.87
C ASP A 20 -20.10 -8.00 -4.42
N ALA A 21 -21.02 -7.52 -3.58
CA ALA A 21 -22.03 -6.53 -3.92
C ALA A 21 -21.55 -5.07 -3.75
N ARG A 22 -20.38 -4.87 -3.14
CA ARG A 22 -19.79 -3.57 -2.75
C ARG A 22 -20.65 -2.77 -1.77
N GLN A 23 -21.44 -3.45 -0.95
CA GLN A 23 -22.36 -2.83 0.01
C GLN A 23 -21.79 -2.81 1.42
N THR A 24 -21.00 -3.82 1.78
CA THR A 24 -20.31 -3.89 3.06
C THR A 24 -18.80 -3.86 2.84
N TRP A 25 -18.09 -3.23 3.78
CA TRP A 25 -16.65 -3.01 3.68
C TRP A 25 -15.99 -3.37 5.01
N GLU A 26 -15.01 -4.27 4.95
CA GLU A 26 -14.07 -4.50 6.04
C GLU A 26 -12.90 -3.53 5.89
N VAL A 27 -12.55 -2.81 6.96
CA VAL A 27 -11.48 -1.82 6.93
C VAL A 27 -10.32 -2.30 7.78
N ASP A 28 -9.16 -2.46 7.15
CA ASP A 28 -7.95 -2.88 7.84
C ASP A 28 -7.45 -1.83 8.84
N PRO A 29 -6.72 -2.26 9.87
CA PRO A 29 -5.93 -1.35 10.69
C PRO A 29 -4.94 -0.54 9.85
N LEU A 30 -4.64 0.68 10.30
CA LEU A 30 -3.64 1.53 9.67
C LEU A 30 -2.26 0.85 9.62
N GLN A 31 -1.77 0.57 8.41
CA GLN A 31 -0.44 0.08 8.10
C GLN A 31 0.52 1.25 7.86
N PHE A 32 1.84 1.01 7.95
CA PHE A 32 2.89 2.02 7.71
C PHE A 32 2.68 3.32 8.51
N LYS A 33 2.34 3.19 9.80
CA LYS A 33 2.04 4.35 10.66
C LYS A 33 3.20 5.35 10.66
N GLY A 34 2.87 6.61 10.36
CA GLY A 34 3.83 7.71 10.31
C GLY A 34 4.57 7.86 8.98
N TRP A 35 4.28 7.01 7.98
CA TRP A 35 4.80 7.14 6.63
C TRP A 35 3.75 7.79 5.74
N SER A 36 4.18 8.59 4.77
CA SER A 36 3.29 9.13 3.75
C SER A 36 3.17 8.12 2.61
N VAL A 37 1.96 7.67 2.29
CA VAL A 37 1.69 6.75 1.19
C VAL A 37 1.06 7.53 0.05
N THR A 38 1.77 7.66 -1.06
CA THR A 38 1.43 8.57 -2.17
C THR A 38 0.87 7.85 -3.39
N ALA A 39 1.19 6.57 -3.55
CA ALA A 39 0.68 5.75 -4.66
C ALA A 39 0.52 4.29 -4.22
N ALA A 40 -0.49 3.63 -4.78
CA ALA A 40 -0.74 2.19 -4.62
C ALA A 40 -1.24 1.63 -5.95
N THR A 41 -0.74 0.47 -6.37
CA THR A 41 -1.20 -0.18 -7.59
C THR A 41 -1.02 -1.70 -7.54
N ARG A 42 -1.61 -2.40 -8.50
CA ARG A 42 -1.48 -3.83 -8.72
C ARG A 42 -1.14 -4.09 -10.19
N ASP A 43 -0.15 -4.93 -10.45
CA ASP A 43 0.17 -5.32 -11.82
C ASP A 43 -0.78 -6.41 -12.37
N GLN A 44 -0.54 -6.82 -13.61
CA GLN A 44 -1.36 -7.83 -14.29
C GLN A 44 -1.13 -9.23 -13.73
N GLN A 45 0.05 -9.51 -13.18
CA GLN A 45 0.42 -10.78 -12.55
C GLN A 45 -0.13 -10.89 -11.12
N GLY A 46 -0.59 -9.78 -10.58
CA GLY A 46 -1.32 -9.67 -9.32
C GLY A 46 -0.51 -9.18 -8.13
N ARG A 47 0.74 -8.75 -8.34
CA ARG A 47 1.60 -8.17 -7.31
C ARG A 47 1.20 -6.72 -7.03
N TYR A 48 1.26 -6.34 -5.77
CA TYR A 48 0.96 -5.00 -5.30
C TYR A 48 2.22 -4.18 -5.10
N TYR A 49 2.09 -2.87 -5.32
CA TYR A 49 3.15 -1.89 -5.21
C TYR A 49 2.64 -0.70 -4.39
N LEU A 50 3.47 -0.18 -3.48
CA LEU A 50 3.23 1.06 -2.75
C LEU A 50 4.41 2.00 -2.93
N GLY A 51 4.12 3.25 -3.30
CA GLY A 51 5.03 4.37 -3.13
C GLY A 51 4.82 4.96 -1.74
N ALA A 52 5.86 4.93 -0.91
CA ALA A 52 5.81 5.46 0.44
C ALA A 52 7.07 6.26 0.78
N THR A 53 6.91 7.27 1.64
CA THR A 53 8.02 8.09 2.14
C THR A 53 8.01 8.08 3.65
N SER A 54 9.12 7.66 4.25
CA SER A 54 9.41 7.80 5.66
C SER A 54 10.19 9.08 5.91
N TYR A 55 9.92 9.75 7.03
CA TYR A 55 10.75 10.87 7.48
C TYR A 55 12.20 10.43 7.79
N VAL A 56 12.40 9.20 8.26
CA VAL A 56 13.73 8.70 8.68
C VAL A 56 14.45 8.00 7.54
N TYR A 57 13.74 7.21 6.75
CA TYR A 57 14.33 6.32 5.74
C TYR A 57 14.19 6.82 4.30
N GLY A 58 13.53 7.95 4.09
CA GLY A 58 13.30 8.50 2.76
C GLY A 58 12.23 7.74 1.97
N THR A 59 12.28 7.91 0.65
CA THR A 59 11.28 7.37 -0.29
C THR A 59 11.63 5.93 -0.68
N VAL A 60 10.63 5.06 -0.66
CA VAL A 60 10.77 3.64 -0.98
C VAL A 60 9.64 3.18 -1.90
N VAL A 61 9.90 2.08 -2.60
CA VAL A 61 8.84 1.27 -3.24
C VAL A 61 8.75 -0.06 -2.50
N LEU A 62 7.57 -0.33 -1.94
CA LEU A 62 7.25 -1.59 -1.28
C LEU A 62 6.45 -2.48 -2.23
N VAL A 63 6.66 -3.78 -2.15
CA VAL A 63 5.92 -4.79 -2.90
C VAL A 63 5.33 -5.84 -1.98
N SER A 64 4.18 -6.36 -2.35
CA SER A 64 3.51 -7.44 -1.63
C SER A 64 2.78 -8.36 -2.61
N ASP A 65 2.72 -9.64 -2.30
CA ASP A 65 1.95 -10.62 -3.06
C ASP A 65 0.61 -10.95 -2.35
N ASP A 66 0.40 -10.49 -1.11
CA ASP A 66 -0.76 -10.86 -0.28
C ASP A 66 -1.38 -9.71 0.55
N LEU A 67 -0.87 -8.49 0.43
CA LEU A 67 -1.26 -7.27 1.18
C LEU A 67 -1.01 -7.31 2.69
N LYS A 68 -0.30 -8.32 3.18
CA LYS A 68 0.06 -8.48 4.59
C LYS A 68 1.56 -8.33 4.76
N ASP A 69 2.32 -9.07 3.95
CA ASP A 69 3.76 -9.08 3.98
C ASP A 69 4.31 -8.15 2.90
N TRP A 70 5.08 -7.15 3.32
CA TRP A 70 5.65 -6.13 2.45
C TRP A 70 7.17 -6.20 2.44
N ARG A 71 7.75 -6.16 1.24
CA ARG A 71 9.19 -6.11 1.01
C ARG A 71 9.55 -4.81 0.33
N GLN A 72 10.62 -4.16 0.77
CA GLN A 72 11.20 -3.03 0.07
C GLN A 72 11.97 -3.53 -1.16
N LEU A 73 11.81 -2.89 -2.32
CA LEU A 73 12.64 -3.17 -3.49
C LEU A 73 14.09 -2.73 -3.23
N GLU A 74 15.08 -3.42 -3.79
CA GLU A 74 16.48 -3.09 -3.54
C GLU A 74 16.87 -1.71 -4.11
N ASN A 75 16.40 -1.40 -5.32
CA ASN A 75 16.70 -0.15 -6.02
C ASN A 75 15.62 0.91 -5.76
N ASN A 76 15.68 1.57 -4.60
CA ASN A 76 14.74 2.65 -4.28
C ASN A 76 15.12 3.99 -4.91
N PRO A 77 14.14 4.90 -5.08
CA PRO A 77 14.42 6.29 -5.41
C PRO A 77 15.39 6.88 -4.38
N LYS A 78 16.56 7.29 -4.84
CA LYS A 78 17.58 7.96 -4.05
C LYS A 78 18.04 9.20 -4.81
N TYR A 79 18.38 10.24 -4.08
CA TYR A 79 19.09 11.37 -4.66
C TYR A 79 20.54 10.95 -4.89
N GLU A 80 21.07 11.19 -6.09
CA GLU A 80 22.50 10.99 -6.44
C GLU A 80 23.22 12.34 -6.49
#